data_AF-A0A1X7R7G7-F1
#
_entry.id   AF-A0A1X7R7G7-F1
#
_cell.length_a   1.000
_cell.length_b   1.000
_cell.length_c   1.000
_cell.angle_alpha   90.00
_cell.angle_beta   90.00
_cell.angle_gamma   90.00
#
_symmetry.space_group_name_H-M   'P 1'
#
loop_
_entity.id
_entity.type
_entity.pdbx_description
1 polymer ?
#
loop_
_entity_poly.entity_id
_entity_poly.type
_entity_poly.pdbx_seq_one_letter_code
_entity_poly.pdbx_strand_id
1 'polypeptide(L)'
;MASSFWKKLTGRDTASRRPLNTSFRQQRLRAWQPTLSPQNALPMLIVLITMFVPIGIGLLISAINVQDITIRYDKCQETANGNGFTTIPEQYVSTHFKTKLDYQPRWMLINGNGATDESDICRLNFQIPNILNSPIYIYYKLTNFYQNHRVYIESYDLDQLKGSAVNVSTLDKNCDPLKKDNVTGKVIYPCGLVANSLFNDTFGPILRGISGSEDFILTNNNTASSTDKHRYRMTEYNASDIVPPPNWAKRFPDGYNETNIPNLHTWQEFQVWMRNAALPTFYKKILQNESSPLPNGNYSIDIVLNYPVHSFNGTKTFVLTTNSVIGAKNIWLGIVYLMVAGICVLFSLIFLLNIIFQTKKLEDHQYLSNVPAEPLMGLSEPEISRESTTPSVGRINDTQKNTRFTVREIL
;
A
#
# COMPACT_ATOMS: atom_id res chain seq x y z
N MET A 1 -74.72 -38.01 15.13
CA MET A 1 -73.82 -36.92 15.58
C MET A 1 -72.40 -37.05 14.97
N ALA A 2 -72.27 -37.58 13.74
CA ALA A 2 -70.96 -37.82 13.10
C ALA A 2 -70.80 -37.14 11.72
N SER A 3 -71.85 -36.52 11.16
CA SER A 3 -71.76 -35.84 9.85
C SER A 3 -71.41 -34.35 9.94
N SER A 4 -71.53 -33.72 11.13
CA SER A 4 -71.15 -32.32 11.34
C SER A 4 -69.65 -32.14 11.63
N PHE A 5 -68.96 -33.20 12.08
CA PHE A 5 -67.54 -33.16 12.42
C PHE A 5 -66.64 -33.22 11.16
N TRP A 6 -67.03 -34.00 10.16
CA TRP A 6 -66.29 -34.12 8.89
C TRP A 6 -66.47 -32.93 7.93
N LYS A 7 -67.55 -32.16 8.07
CA LYS A 7 -67.78 -30.96 7.23
C LYS A 7 -66.89 -29.78 7.63
N LYS A 8 -66.23 -29.83 8.79
CA LYS A 8 -65.34 -28.77 9.28
C LYS A 8 -63.87 -28.99 8.89
N LEU A 9 -63.54 -30.11 8.24
CA LEU A 9 -62.18 -30.48 7.83
C LEU A 9 -61.98 -30.48 6.30
N THR A 10 -62.98 -30.07 5.51
CA THR A 10 -62.93 -30.03 4.04
C THR A 10 -63.18 -28.63 3.47
N GLY A 11 -62.85 -27.58 4.22
CA GLY A 11 -62.58 -26.28 3.64
C GLY A 11 -61.21 -26.31 2.96
N ARG A 12 -61.15 -26.75 1.69
CA ARG A 12 -60.00 -26.45 0.83
C ARG A 12 -59.96 -24.93 0.70
N ASP A 13 -59.09 -24.27 1.46
CA ASP A 13 -58.66 -22.92 1.11
C ASP A 13 -58.20 -22.98 -0.35
N THR A 14 -58.91 -22.29 -1.23
CA THR A 14 -58.50 -22.18 -2.62
C THR A 14 -57.15 -21.49 -2.61
N ALA A 15 -56.09 -22.24 -2.93
CA ALA A 15 -54.73 -21.70 -2.97
C ALA A 15 -54.70 -20.53 -3.97
N SER A 16 -54.75 -19.31 -3.43
CA SER A 16 -54.77 -18.09 -4.21
C SER A 16 -53.48 -18.01 -5.02
N ARG A 17 -53.60 -17.97 -6.35
CA ARG A 17 -52.46 -17.75 -7.25
C ARG A 17 -52.04 -16.27 -7.33
N ARG A 18 -52.68 -15.39 -6.56
CA ARG A 18 -52.31 -13.98 -6.51
C ARG A 18 -50.94 -13.87 -5.84
N PRO A 19 -49.98 -13.14 -6.45
CA PRO A 19 -48.71 -12.91 -5.80
C PRO A 19 -48.92 -12.12 -4.51
N LEU A 20 -48.12 -12.43 -3.50
CA LEU A 20 -48.13 -11.74 -2.21
C LEU A 20 -47.92 -10.23 -2.41
N ASN A 21 -48.83 -9.43 -1.85
CA ASN A 21 -48.82 -7.96 -1.88
C ASN A 21 -47.77 -7.40 -0.90
N THR A 22 -46.50 -7.63 -1.21
CA THR A 22 -45.35 -7.13 -0.43
C THR A 22 -44.57 -6.14 -1.29
N SER A 23 -43.97 -5.13 -0.66
CA SER A 23 -43.17 -4.09 -1.34
C SER A 23 -42.05 -4.67 -2.20
N PHE A 24 -41.42 -5.76 -1.74
CA PHE A 24 -40.40 -6.49 -2.49
C PHE A 24 -40.96 -7.13 -3.77
N ARG A 25 -42.05 -7.92 -3.67
CA ARG A 25 -42.63 -8.63 -4.83
C ARG A 25 -43.33 -7.69 -5.80
N GLN A 26 -43.73 -6.50 -5.37
CA GLN A 26 -44.36 -5.49 -6.20
C GLN A 26 -43.40 -4.42 -6.73
N GLN A 27 -42.09 -4.56 -6.46
CA GLN A 27 -41.07 -3.58 -6.87
C GLN A 27 -41.36 -2.15 -6.37
N ARG A 28 -42.01 -2.04 -5.20
CA ARG A 28 -42.32 -0.78 -4.50
C ARG A 28 -41.44 -0.62 -3.27
N LEU A 29 -40.20 -1.11 -3.34
CA LEU A 29 -39.22 -0.88 -2.29
C LEU A 29 -38.93 0.62 -2.19
N ARG A 30 -38.63 1.08 -0.97
CA ARG A 30 -38.14 2.44 -0.76
C ARG A 30 -36.84 2.60 -1.53
N ALA A 31 -36.90 3.35 -2.62
CA ALA A 31 -35.75 3.69 -3.45
C ALA A 31 -35.46 5.18 -3.33
N TRP A 32 -34.19 5.55 -3.42
CA TRP A 32 -33.77 6.92 -3.64
C TRP A 32 -33.29 7.02 -5.09
N GLN A 33 -33.89 7.94 -5.84
CA GLN A 33 -33.52 8.20 -7.23
C GLN A 33 -32.80 9.55 -7.28
N PRO A 34 -31.45 9.57 -7.28
CA PRO A 34 -30.72 10.81 -7.42
C PRO A 34 -30.93 11.37 -8.81
N THR A 35 -31.67 12.47 -8.90
CA THR A 35 -31.74 13.26 -10.12
C THR A 35 -30.54 14.19 -10.15
N LEU A 36 -29.73 14.07 -11.21
CA LEU A 36 -28.54 14.90 -11.42
C LEU A 36 -28.98 16.27 -11.96
N SER A 37 -29.56 17.10 -11.09
CA SER A 37 -29.88 18.49 -11.41
C SER A 37 -28.63 19.37 -11.20
N PRO A 38 -28.51 20.51 -11.91
CA PRO A 38 -27.42 21.45 -11.69
C PRO A 38 -27.35 21.95 -10.23
N GLN A 39 -28.50 22.05 -9.56
CA GLN A 39 -28.62 22.44 -8.16
C GLN A 39 -28.03 21.41 -7.18
N ASN A 40 -27.98 20.14 -7.55
CA ASN A 40 -27.40 19.08 -6.72
C ASN A 40 -25.95 18.76 -7.13
N ALA A 41 -25.65 18.80 -8.44
CA ALA A 41 -24.34 18.47 -8.98
C ALA A 41 -23.27 19.52 -8.65
N LEU A 42 -23.61 20.81 -8.71
CA LEU A 42 -22.65 21.89 -8.46
C LEU A 42 -22.17 21.93 -6.99
N PRO A 43 -23.06 21.87 -5.97
CA PRO A 43 -22.62 21.76 -4.57
C PRO A 43 -21.80 20.50 -4.30
N MET A 44 -22.14 19.36 -4.93
CA MET A 44 -21.36 18.13 -4.80
C MET A 44 -19.92 18.31 -5.30
N LEU A 45 -19.73 18.95 -6.45
CA LEU A 45 -18.40 19.25 -6.98
C LEU A 45 -17.63 20.22 -6.07
N ILE A 46 -18.30 21.25 -5.55
CA ILE A 46 -17.68 22.20 -4.62
C ILE A 46 -17.21 21.48 -3.35
N VAL A 47 -18.03 20.62 -2.76
CA VAL A 47 -17.65 19.81 -1.57
C VAL A 47 -16.43 18.93 -1.86
N LEU A 48 -16.37 18.32 -3.04
CA LEU A 48 -15.23 17.50 -3.43
C LEU A 48 -13.94 18.33 -3.55
N ILE A 49 -14.03 19.53 -4.13
CA ILE A 49 -12.91 20.47 -4.24
C ILE A 49 -12.44 20.92 -2.85
N THR A 50 -13.36 21.34 -1.98
CA THR A 50 -13.00 21.83 -0.64
C THR A 50 -12.39 20.74 0.23
N MET A 51 -12.72 19.46 -0.02
CA MET A 51 -12.08 18.33 0.64
C MET A 51 -10.71 17.98 0.02
N PHE A 52 -10.62 17.87 -1.31
CA PHE A 52 -9.43 17.31 -1.96
C PHE A 52 -8.25 18.29 -2.06
N VAL A 53 -8.51 19.60 -2.17
CA VAL A 53 -7.44 20.62 -2.19
C VAL A 53 -6.60 20.62 -0.91
N PRO A 54 -7.17 20.78 0.30
CA PRO A 54 -6.36 20.81 1.53
C PRO A 54 -5.67 19.47 1.79
N ILE A 55 -6.33 18.34 1.46
CA ILE A 55 -5.70 17.01 1.56
C ILE A 55 -4.50 16.93 0.61
N GLY A 56 -4.67 17.27 -0.68
CA GLY A 56 -3.60 17.24 -1.67
C GLY A 56 -2.40 18.10 -1.28
N ILE A 57 -2.65 19.33 -0.80
CA ILE A 57 -1.60 20.23 -0.29
C ILE A 57 -0.89 19.64 0.92
N GLY A 58 -1.65 19.11 1.91
CA GLY A 58 -1.09 18.48 3.09
C GLY A 58 -0.20 17.28 2.77
N LEU A 59 -0.63 16.43 1.82
CA LEU A 59 0.15 15.29 1.34
C LEU A 59 1.45 15.73 0.65
N LEU A 60 1.41 16.80 -0.17
CA LEU A 60 2.60 17.35 -0.81
C LEU A 60 3.61 17.91 0.20
N ILE A 61 3.14 18.71 1.16
CA ILE A 61 4.01 19.27 2.20
C ILE A 61 4.66 18.14 3.00
N SER A 62 3.87 17.12 3.36
CA SER A 62 4.37 15.94 4.07
C SER A 62 5.43 15.19 3.25
N ALA A 63 5.24 15.04 1.94
CA ALA A 63 6.19 14.38 1.04
C ALA A 63 7.49 15.19 0.83
N ILE A 64 7.40 16.51 0.69
CA ILE A 64 8.56 17.41 0.49
C ILE A 64 9.39 17.56 1.77
N ASN A 65 8.78 17.39 2.95
CA ASN A 65 9.49 17.44 4.22
C ASN A 65 10.36 16.20 4.49
N VAL A 66 10.16 15.10 3.75
CA VAL A 66 11.01 13.91 3.84
C VAL A 66 12.39 14.22 3.27
N GLN A 67 13.43 13.86 4.02
CA GLN A 67 14.81 14.05 3.61
C GLN A 67 15.47 12.68 3.45
N ASP A 68 16.16 12.50 2.32
CA ASP A 68 16.75 11.22 1.96
C ASP A 68 18.05 11.36 1.17
N ILE A 69 18.94 10.39 1.36
CA ILE A 69 20.14 10.18 0.55
C ILE A 69 20.16 8.75 0.06
N THR A 70 20.34 8.61 -1.25
CA THR A 70 20.36 7.36 -1.97
C THR A 70 21.70 7.24 -2.69
N ILE A 71 22.47 6.20 -2.39
CA ILE A 71 23.80 5.95 -2.96
C ILE A 71 23.83 4.54 -3.55
N ARG A 72 24.01 4.45 -4.86
CA ARG A 72 24.20 3.17 -5.57
C ARG A 72 25.63 2.68 -5.36
N TYR A 73 25.75 1.45 -4.86
CA TYR A 73 27.05 0.82 -4.57
C TYR A 73 27.23 -0.50 -5.33
N ASP A 74 26.39 -0.79 -6.33
CA ASP A 74 26.48 -1.99 -7.17
C ASP A 74 27.83 -2.12 -7.91
N LYS A 75 28.45 -1.00 -8.25
CA LYS A 75 29.74 -0.94 -8.97
C LYS A 75 30.94 -0.62 -8.09
N CYS A 76 30.80 -0.76 -6.76
CA CYS A 76 31.89 -0.44 -5.84
C CYS A 76 33.12 -1.32 -6.06
N GLN A 77 32.95 -2.62 -6.32
CA GLN A 77 34.07 -3.55 -6.57
C GLN A 77 34.82 -3.26 -7.89
N GLU A 78 34.13 -2.72 -8.89
CA GLU A 78 34.71 -2.48 -10.21
C GLU A 78 35.36 -1.09 -10.32
N THR A 79 34.77 -0.08 -9.66
CA THR A 79 35.10 1.33 -9.90
C THR A 79 35.81 1.99 -8.72
N ALA A 80 35.63 1.52 -7.48
CA ALA A 80 36.24 2.15 -6.33
C ALA A 80 37.72 1.71 -6.17
N ASN A 81 38.57 2.66 -5.78
CA ASN A 81 39.98 2.41 -5.56
C ASN A 81 40.22 1.76 -4.19
N GLY A 82 41.20 0.85 -4.10
CA GLY A 82 41.68 0.28 -2.84
C GLY A 82 42.61 1.22 -2.05
N ASN A 83 43.19 2.23 -2.72
CA ASN A 83 44.24 3.07 -2.15
C ASN A 83 43.72 4.39 -1.54
N GLY A 84 42.40 4.61 -1.52
CA GLY A 84 41.81 5.81 -0.91
C GLY A 84 40.40 6.14 -1.42
N PHE A 85 39.81 7.18 -0.84
CA PHE A 85 38.46 7.62 -1.20
C PHE A 85 38.41 8.32 -2.56
N THR A 86 37.55 7.82 -3.44
CA THR A 86 37.22 8.46 -4.72
C THR A 86 35.80 9.01 -4.70
N THR A 87 35.56 10.10 -5.41
CA THR A 87 34.21 10.69 -5.55
C THR A 87 33.29 9.75 -6.31
N ILE A 88 32.06 9.60 -5.81
CA ILE A 88 31.03 8.78 -6.46
C ILE A 88 30.43 9.60 -7.63
N PRO A 89 30.35 9.04 -8.85
CA PRO A 89 29.67 9.68 -9.98
C PRO A 89 28.23 10.10 -9.64
N GLU A 90 27.83 11.29 -10.11
CA GLU A 90 26.51 11.87 -9.78
C GLU A 90 25.32 10.97 -10.17
N GLN A 91 25.45 10.16 -11.22
CA GLN A 91 24.44 9.18 -11.64
C GLN A 91 24.11 8.11 -10.59
N TYR A 92 24.97 7.91 -9.60
CA TYR A 92 24.80 6.93 -8.52
C TYR A 92 24.28 7.57 -7.24
N VAL A 93 24.19 8.90 -7.18
CA VAL A 93 23.82 9.64 -5.98
C VAL A 93 22.54 10.42 -6.26
N SER A 94 21.53 10.23 -5.41
CA SER A 94 20.34 11.05 -5.38
C SER A 94 20.12 11.55 -3.97
N THR A 95 20.09 12.87 -3.80
CA THR A 95 19.92 13.50 -2.49
C THR A 95 18.73 14.45 -2.50
N HIS A 96 18.00 14.49 -1.39
CA HIS A 96 16.94 15.45 -1.16
C HIS A 96 17.00 15.92 0.29
N PHE A 97 17.60 17.09 0.47
CA PHE A 97 17.70 17.76 1.76
C PHE A 97 17.14 19.17 1.64
N LYS A 98 16.80 19.77 2.78
CA LYS A 98 16.38 21.18 2.82
C LYS A 98 17.52 22.13 2.47
N THR A 99 18.74 21.74 2.83
CA THR A 99 19.97 22.49 2.60
C THR A 99 20.76 21.85 1.47
N LYS A 100 21.47 22.67 0.68
CA LYS A 100 22.38 22.16 -0.37
C LYS A 100 23.57 21.43 0.29
N LEU A 101 24.09 20.41 -0.38
CA LEU A 101 25.29 19.72 0.05
C LEU A 101 26.53 20.49 -0.41
N ASP A 102 27.53 20.60 0.47
CA ASP A 102 28.84 21.17 0.14
C ASP A 102 29.83 20.08 -0.28
N TYR A 103 29.61 18.85 0.21
CA TYR A 103 30.48 17.71 0.02
C TYR A 103 29.79 16.60 -0.80
N GLN A 104 30.41 16.23 -1.92
CA GLN A 104 29.97 15.09 -2.72
C GLN A 104 30.33 13.76 -2.03
N PRO A 105 29.43 12.76 -2.02
CA PRO A 105 29.72 11.46 -1.46
C PRO A 105 30.94 10.79 -2.10
N ARG A 106 31.70 10.06 -1.29
CA ARG A 106 32.90 9.32 -1.70
C ARG A 106 32.79 7.86 -1.28
N TRP A 107 33.46 6.98 -1.99
CA TRP A 107 33.57 5.57 -1.63
C TRP A 107 35.02 5.10 -1.66
N MET A 108 35.29 4.00 -0.97
CA MET A 108 36.53 3.25 -1.12
C MET A 108 36.24 1.76 -0.99
N LEU A 109 37.04 0.95 -1.68
CA LEU A 109 36.99 -0.50 -1.57
C LEU A 109 38.06 -0.94 -0.57
N ILE A 110 37.69 -1.78 0.39
CA ILE A 110 38.65 -2.47 1.25
C ILE A 110 38.55 -3.94 0.86
N ASN A 111 39.58 -4.43 0.16
CA ASN A 111 39.64 -5.84 -0.21
C ASN A 111 39.86 -6.68 1.04
N GLY A 112 39.15 -7.80 1.14
CA GLY A 112 39.51 -8.83 2.09
C GLY A 112 40.89 -9.37 1.74
N ASN A 113 41.76 -9.57 2.74
CA ASN A 113 43.07 -10.15 2.49
C ASN A 113 42.83 -11.61 2.07
N GLY A 114 43.06 -11.97 0.80
CA GLY A 114 42.69 -13.25 0.18
C GLY A 114 43.29 -14.54 0.77
N ALA A 115 43.76 -14.52 2.03
CA ALA A 115 44.18 -15.66 2.83
C ALA A 115 43.07 -16.19 3.77
N THR A 116 41.99 -15.43 3.95
CA THR A 116 40.76 -15.80 4.68
C THR A 116 39.56 -15.49 3.78
N ASP A 117 38.41 -16.15 3.97
CA ASP A 117 37.14 -15.92 3.24
C ASP A 117 36.52 -14.52 3.49
N GLU A 118 37.35 -13.49 3.64
CA GLU A 118 36.97 -12.10 3.87
C GLU A 118 36.38 -11.51 2.59
N SER A 119 35.08 -11.19 2.66
CA SER A 119 34.39 -10.48 1.60
C SER A 119 34.81 -9.02 1.52
N ASP A 120 34.81 -8.45 0.32
CA ASP A 120 35.14 -7.04 0.10
C ASP A 120 34.17 -6.10 0.84
N ILE A 121 34.71 -5.00 1.37
CA ILE A 121 33.94 -3.99 2.08
C ILE A 121 33.91 -2.71 1.25
N CYS A 122 32.71 -2.22 0.95
CA CYS A 122 32.52 -0.90 0.38
C CYS A 122 32.24 0.10 1.50
N ARG A 123 33.17 1.04 1.71
CA ARG A 123 32.99 2.13 2.68
C ARG A 123 32.45 3.36 1.98
N LEU A 124 31.28 3.83 2.38
CA LEU A 124 30.62 5.02 1.83
C LEU A 124 30.75 6.18 2.81
N ASN A 125 31.27 7.33 2.34
CA ASN A 125 31.33 8.58 3.07
C ASN A 125 30.35 9.59 2.47
N PHE A 126 29.51 10.18 3.31
CA PHE A 126 28.52 11.17 2.88
C PHE A 126 28.28 12.23 3.96
N GLN A 127 27.81 13.40 3.53
CA GLN A 127 27.48 14.51 4.42
C GLN A 127 25.97 14.55 4.66
N ILE A 128 25.60 14.84 5.91
CA ILE A 128 24.25 15.23 6.32
C ILE A 128 24.27 16.75 6.57
N PRO A 129 23.64 17.57 5.72
CA PRO A 129 23.84 19.02 5.74
C PRO A 129 23.08 19.74 6.86
N ASN A 130 22.00 19.16 7.36
CA ASN A 130 21.19 19.70 8.46
C ASN A 130 20.70 18.57 9.36
N ILE A 131 20.31 18.90 10.58
CA ILE A 131 19.75 17.94 11.54
C ILE A 131 18.54 17.24 10.92
N LEU A 132 18.52 15.91 10.98
CA LEU A 132 17.39 15.08 10.58
C LEU A 132 16.63 14.65 11.83
N ASN A 133 15.34 14.98 11.87
CA ASN A 133 14.47 14.57 12.96
C ASN A 133 14.25 13.05 12.93
N SER A 134 14.16 12.44 14.12
CA SER A 134 13.77 11.04 14.24
C SER A 134 12.33 10.83 13.74
N PRO A 135 11.97 9.62 13.28
CA PRO A 135 12.81 8.41 13.15
C PRO A 135 13.68 8.40 11.88
N ILE A 136 14.88 7.83 12.00
CA ILE A 136 15.83 7.59 10.90
C ILE A 136 15.78 6.11 10.51
N TYR A 137 15.64 5.85 9.21
CA TYR A 137 15.62 4.51 8.67
C TYR A 137 16.68 4.32 7.61
N ILE A 138 17.29 3.14 7.61
CA ILE A 138 18.17 2.68 6.55
C ILE A 138 17.49 1.52 5.84
N TYR A 139 17.40 1.66 4.52
CA TYR A 139 16.94 0.64 3.61
C TYR A 139 18.07 0.27 2.65
N TYR A 140 18.02 -0.96 2.17
CA TYR A 140 18.61 -1.28 0.88
C TYR A 140 17.51 -1.28 -0.18
N LYS A 141 17.84 -0.81 -1.37
CA LYS A 141 16.99 -0.87 -2.55
C LYS A 141 17.61 -1.79 -3.58
N LEU A 142 16.81 -2.76 -4.03
CA LEU A 142 17.13 -3.63 -5.14
C LEU A 142 16.27 -3.24 -6.34
N THR A 143 16.87 -3.27 -7.53
CA THR A 143 16.17 -3.10 -8.79
C THR A 143 16.29 -4.36 -9.64
N ASN A 144 15.32 -4.55 -10.54
CA ASN A 144 15.25 -5.69 -11.45
C ASN A 144 15.22 -7.07 -10.74
N PHE A 145 14.67 -7.13 -9.53
CA PHE A 145 14.56 -8.38 -8.77
C PHE A 145 13.08 -8.74 -8.53
N TYR A 146 12.61 -9.82 -9.15
CA TYR A 146 11.19 -10.14 -9.24
C TYR A 146 10.69 -11.02 -8.07
N GLN A 147 10.56 -10.44 -6.87
CA GLN A 147 9.89 -11.12 -5.74
C GLN A 147 8.41 -11.42 -6.01
N ASN A 148 7.83 -10.74 -6.99
CA ASN A 148 6.42 -10.86 -7.35
C ASN A 148 6.14 -11.96 -8.40
N HIS A 149 7.14 -12.72 -8.81
CA HIS A 149 6.93 -13.83 -9.73
C HIS A 149 6.08 -14.92 -9.05
N ARG A 150 5.04 -15.44 -9.75
CA ARG A 150 4.06 -16.40 -9.18
C ARG A 150 4.72 -17.56 -8.41
N VAL A 151 5.66 -18.25 -9.05
CA VAL A 151 6.37 -19.39 -8.43
C VAL A 151 7.23 -18.94 -7.26
N TYR A 152 7.85 -17.76 -7.34
CA TYR A 152 8.69 -17.25 -6.27
C TYR A 152 7.86 -16.90 -5.03
N ILE A 153 6.69 -16.27 -5.22
CA ILE A 153 5.82 -15.87 -4.10
C ILE A 153 5.40 -17.08 -3.27
N GLU A 154 5.06 -18.19 -3.92
CA GLU A 154 4.53 -19.38 -3.27
C GLU A 154 5.65 -20.26 -2.68
N SER A 155 6.93 -20.01 -3.00
CA SER A 155 8.04 -20.92 -2.70
C SER A 155 8.61 -20.79 -1.28
N TYR A 156 7.83 -21.26 -0.31
CA TYR A 156 8.19 -21.51 1.09
C TYR A 156 7.17 -22.45 1.74
N ASP A 157 7.51 -23.07 2.88
CA ASP A 157 6.59 -23.92 3.64
C ASP A 157 6.16 -23.22 4.94
N LEU A 158 4.85 -23.06 5.15
CA LEU A 158 4.32 -22.34 6.31
C LEU A 158 4.54 -23.06 7.64
N ASP A 159 4.52 -24.39 7.66
CA ASP A 159 4.64 -25.15 8.89
C ASP A 159 6.10 -25.19 9.36
N GLN A 160 7.03 -25.24 8.42
CA GLN A 160 8.46 -25.04 8.67
C GLN A 160 8.75 -23.65 9.27
N LEU A 161 8.13 -22.58 8.74
CA LEU A 161 8.29 -21.23 9.29
C LEU A 161 7.68 -21.08 10.68
N LYS A 162 6.59 -21.80 10.97
CA LYS A 162 5.97 -21.90 12.30
C LYS A 162 6.75 -22.78 13.27
N GLY A 163 7.87 -23.37 12.86
CA GLY A 163 8.79 -24.13 13.70
C GLY A 163 8.64 -25.64 13.65
N SER A 164 7.59 -26.17 13.03
CA SER A 164 7.33 -27.61 12.99
C SER A 164 8.41 -28.38 12.20
N ALA A 165 8.83 -29.53 12.74
CA ALA A 165 9.70 -30.47 12.03
C ALA A 165 8.87 -31.30 11.03
N VAL A 166 8.91 -30.93 9.75
CA VAL A 166 8.14 -31.54 8.66
C VAL A 166 9.02 -32.51 7.87
N ASN A 167 8.53 -33.73 7.62
CA ASN A 167 9.26 -34.71 6.82
C ASN A 167 9.25 -34.36 5.32
N VAL A 168 10.22 -34.90 4.57
CA VAL A 168 10.36 -34.67 3.11
C VAL A 168 9.08 -35.00 2.33
N SER A 169 8.34 -36.03 2.72
CA SER A 169 7.10 -36.45 2.04
C SER A 169 5.94 -35.47 2.23
N THR A 170 5.84 -34.84 3.39
CA THR A 170 4.75 -33.94 3.78
C THR A 170 5.03 -32.47 3.49
N LEU A 171 6.29 -32.11 3.24
CA LEU A 171 6.68 -30.72 2.94
C LEU A 171 5.96 -30.20 1.69
N ASP A 172 5.57 -28.92 1.70
CA ASP A 172 4.81 -28.32 0.59
C ASP A 172 5.56 -28.47 -0.74
N LYS A 173 4.80 -28.81 -1.79
CA LYS A 173 5.29 -28.89 -3.17
C LYS A 173 5.73 -27.52 -3.69
N ASN A 174 5.21 -26.44 -3.12
CA ASN A 174 5.58 -25.09 -3.51
C ASN A 174 7.07 -24.77 -3.23
N CYS A 175 7.71 -25.49 -2.30
CA CYS A 175 9.15 -25.37 -2.06
C CYS A 175 10.03 -25.95 -3.18
N ASP A 176 9.47 -26.65 -4.18
CA ASP A 176 10.24 -27.15 -5.31
C ASP A 176 10.84 -25.97 -6.14
N PRO A 177 12.10 -26.10 -6.62
CA PRO A 177 12.98 -27.27 -6.52
C PRO A 177 13.78 -27.37 -5.21
N LEU A 178 13.74 -26.34 -4.35
CA LEU A 178 14.57 -26.24 -3.14
C LEU A 178 13.89 -26.82 -1.90
N LYS A 179 13.30 -28.00 -2.07
CA LYS A 179 12.59 -28.74 -1.02
C LYS A 179 13.54 -29.66 -0.24
N LYS A 180 14.43 -30.35 -0.94
CA LYS A 180 15.42 -31.27 -0.39
C LYS A 180 16.73 -31.11 -1.13
N ASP A 181 17.83 -31.45 -0.47
CA ASP A 181 19.11 -31.52 -1.14
C ASP A 181 19.21 -32.78 -2.01
N ASN A 182 19.69 -32.63 -3.24
CA ASN A 182 19.78 -33.72 -4.19
C ASN A 182 20.92 -34.71 -3.84
N VAL A 183 21.92 -34.27 -3.08
CA VAL A 183 23.08 -35.10 -2.72
C VAL A 183 22.76 -35.92 -1.46
N THR A 184 22.35 -35.26 -0.39
CA THR A 184 22.12 -35.91 0.91
C THR A 184 20.70 -36.46 1.09
N GLY A 185 19.74 -35.98 0.30
CA GLY A 185 18.32 -36.31 0.46
C GLY A 185 17.66 -35.66 1.69
N LYS A 186 18.38 -34.81 2.43
CA LYS A 186 17.90 -34.12 3.64
C LYS A 186 16.98 -32.94 3.29
N VAL A 187 16.16 -32.53 4.26
CA VAL A 187 15.26 -31.39 4.12
C VAL A 187 16.07 -30.09 4.09
N ILE A 188 15.76 -29.19 3.16
CA ILE A 188 16.36 -27.84 3.15
C ILE A 188 15.61 -26.98 4.17
N TYR A 189 16.34 -26.35 5.10
CA TYR A 189 15.77 -25.45 6.10
C TYR A 189 16.43 -24.07 6.07
N PRO A 190 15.67 -22.97 5.86
CA PRO A 190 14.30 -22.91 5.36
C PRO A 190 14.21 -23.23 3.86
N CYS A 191 13.18 -23.96 3.43
CA CYS A 191 12.99 -24.37 2.03
C CYS A 191 12.48 -23.24 1.15
N GLY A 192 12.66 -23.44 -0.17
CA GLY A 192 12.08 -22.58 -1.19
C GLY A 192 12.96 -21.42 -1.68
N LEU A 193 12.55 -20.84 -2.79
CA LEU A 193 13.31 -19.82 -3.52
C LEU A 193 13.43 -18.50 -2.74
N VAL A 194 12.42 -18.17 -1.92
CA VAL A 194 12.42 -16.91 -1.17
C VAL A 194 13.54 -16.92 -0.13
N ALA A 195 13.62 -17.96 0.70
CA ALA A 195 14.65 -18.08 1.73
C ALA A 195 16.04 -18.24 1.11
N ASN A 196 16.19 -19.06 0.07
CA ASN A 196 17.48 -19.26 -0.59
C ASN A 196 18.08 -17.97 -1.17
N SER A 197 17.25 -17.08 -1.72
CA SER A 197 17.73 -15.86 -2.36
C SER A 197 17.86 -14.66 -1.41
N LEU A 198 17.87 -14.91 -0.09
CA LEU A 198 18.04 -13.91 0.97
C LEU A 198 19.21 -12.96 0.68
N PHE A 199 18.90 -11.67 0.71
CA PHE A 199 19.89 -10.61 0.61
C PHE A 199 20.88 -10.68 1.78
N ASN A 200 22.18 -10.73 1.47
CA ASN A 200 23.23 -11.07 2.43
C ASN A 200 24.38 -10.04 2.51
N ASP A 201 24.27 -8.86 1.87
CA ASP A 201 25.17 -7.75 2.19
C ASP A 201 24.91 -7.29 3.63
N THR A 202 25.98 -7.05 4.40
CA THR A 202 25.85 -6.66 5.80
C THR A 202 26.18 -5.19 5.98
N PHE A 203 25.33 -4.50 6.75
CA PHE A 203 25.46 -3.08 7.04
C PHE A 203 25.92 -2.93 8.48
N GLY A 204 26.99 -2.15 8.70
CA GLY A 204 27.42 -1.81 10.06
C GLY A 204 26.31 -1.06 10.81
N PRO A 205 26.00 -1.41 12.07
CA PRO A 205 24.94 -0.77 12.85
C PRO A 205 25.32 0.63 13.36
N ILE A 206 26.45 1.18 12.94
CA ILE A 206 26.97 2.47 13.40
C ILE A 206 27.31 3.30 12.17
N LEU A 207 26.78 4.52 12.10
CA LEU A 207 27.28 5.56 11.21
C LEU A 207 28.45 6.22 11.92
N ARG A 208 29.67 5.96 11.45
CA ARG A 208 30.88 6.49 12.08
C ARG A 208 31.02 7.97 11.75
N GLY A 209 31.12 8.81 12.75
CA GLY A 209 31.35 10.24 12.58
C GLY A 209 32.77 10.50 12.05
N ILE A 210 32.88 11.39 11.07
CA ILE A 210 34.15 11.81 10.46
C ILE A 210 34.37 13.30 10.76
N SER A 211 35.63 13.70 10.93
CA SER A 211 36.01 15.12 11.06
C SER A 211 35.33 15.83 12.25
N GLY A 212 35.22 15.14 13.40
CA GLY A 212 34.65 15.70 14.63
C GLY A 212 33.14 15.50 14.81
N SER A 213 32.46 14.81 13.88
CA SER A 213 31.10 14.30 14.12
C SER A 213 31.12 13.12 15.09
N GLU A 214 30.09 12.99 15.93
CA GLU A 214 29.90 11.85 16.82
C GLU A 214 29.33 10.63 16.08
N ASP A 215 29.58 9.44 16.61
CA ASP A 215 29.03 8.20 16.07
C ASP A 215 27.52 8.12 16.32
N PHE A 216 26.77 7.70 15.31
CA PHE A 216 25.33 7.51 15.41
C PHE A 216 24.97 6.02 15.36
N ILE A 217 24.45 5.52 16.48
CA ILE A 217 24.10 4.11 16.65
C ILE A 217 22.71 3.84 16.06
N LEU A 218 22.62 2.76 15.31
CA LEU A 218 21.38 2.22 14.77
C LEU A 218 21.16 0.80 15.29
N THR A 219 19.92 0.35 15.19
CA THR A 219 19.53 -0.98 15.63
C THR A 219 18.87 -1.74 14.49
N ASN A 220 19.11 -3.04 14.42
CA ASN A 220 18.35 -3.96 13.55
C ASN A 220 17.10 -4.51 14.25
N ASN A 221 16.88 -4.15 15.52
CA ASN A 221 15.71 -4.52 16.29
C ASN A 221 14.47 -3.70 15.92
N ASN A 222 13.31 -4.36 15.96
CA ASN A 222 12.00 -3.86 15.52
C ASN A 222 11.97 -3.39 14.04
N THR A 223 12.80 -3.97 13.18
CA THR A 223 12.79 -3.70 11.74
C THR A 223 11.66 -4.43 11.02
N ALA A 224 11.34 -5.66 11.44
CA ALA A 224 10.21 -6.43 10.93
C ALA A 224 8.86 -5.90 11.46
N SER A 225 7.77 -6.21 10.75
CA SER A 225 6.43 -5.89 11.22
C SER A 225 6.08 -6.73 12.46
N SER A 226 5.44 -6.12 13.45
CA SER A 226 4.98 -6.82 14.65
C SER A 226 4.06 -8.00 14.34
N THR A 227 3.23 -7.89 13.30
CA THR A 227 2.33 -8.96 12.84
C THR A 227 3.09 -10.16 12.27
N ASP A 228 4.22 -9.91 11.61
CA ASP A 228 5.04 -10.97 11.01
C ASP A 228 5.74 -11.81 12.09
N LYS A 229 6.10 -11.21 13.23
CA LYS A 229 6.79 -11.88 14.34
C LYS A 229 6.04 -13.12 14.86
N HIS A 230 4.70 -13.13 14.81
CA HIS A 230 3.92 -14.29 15.25
C HIS A 230 3.90 -15.45 14.25
N ARG A 231 4.29 -15.22 12.99
CA ARG A 231 4.32 -16.23 11.92
C ARG A 231 5.57 -17.10 11.97
N TYR A 232 6.64 -16.59 12.60
CA TYR A 232 7.91 -17.29 12.71
C TYR A 232 8.12 -17.80 14.13
N ARG A 233 8.60 -19.04 14.25
CA ARG A 233 9.00 -19.64 15.53
C ARG A 233 10.38 -20.26 15.42
N MET A 234 10.95 -20.58 16.58
CA MET A 234 12.13 -21.42 16.65
C MET A 234 11.78 -22.81 16.11
N THR A 235 12.72 -23.43 15.40
CA THR A 235 12.49 -24.74 14.82
C THR A 235 12.66 -25.88 15.82
N GLU A 236 11.89 -26.94 15.60
CA GLU A 236 11.96 -28.23 16.30
C GLU A 236 12.83 -29.26 15.56
N TYR A 237 13.43 -28.92 14.40
CA TYR A 237 14.34 -29.84 13.70
C TYR A 237 15.64 -30.06 14.48
N ASN A 238 16.16 -31.28 14.40
CA ASN A 238 17.54 -31.58 14.76
C ASN A 238 18.48 -31.22 13.62
N ALA A 239 19.69 -30.76 13.95
CA ALA A 239 20.71 -30.39 12.96
C ALA A 239 21.05 -31.54 11.98
N SER A 240 20.91 -32.80 12.42
CA SER A 240 21.17 -33.98 11.60
C SER A 240 20.22 -34.12 10.41
N ASP A 241 19.00 -33.61 10.52
CA ASP A 241 17.89 -33.93 9.60
C ASP A 241 17.73 -32.87 8.50
N ILE A 242 18.37 -31.71 8.69
CA ILE A 242 18.26 -30.53 7.84
C ILE A 242 19.59 -30.08 7.27
N VAL A 243 19.52 -29.35 6.18
CA VAL A 243 20.66 -28.68 5.54
C VAL A 243 20.31 -27.24 5.17
N PRO A 244 21.29 -26.33 5.14
CA PRO A 244 21.05 -24.96 4.70
C PRO A 244 20.70 -24.90 3.20
N PRO A 245 20.01 -23.84 2.75
CA PRO A 245 19.80 -23.57 1.33
C PRO A 245 21.13 -23.45 0.58
N PRO A 246 21.18 -23.78 -0.72
CA PRO A 246 22.42 -23.75 -1.50
C PRO A 246 23.19 -22.43 -1.46
N ASN A 247 22.50 -21.28 -1.54
CA ASN A 247 23.15 -19.97 -1.51
C ASN A 247 23.61 -19.56 -0.10
N TRP A 248 23.27 -20.34 0.93
CA TRP A 248 23.73 -20.12 2.30
C TRP A 248 24.99 -20.91 2.62
N ALA A 249 25.53 -21.70 1.67
CA ALA A 249 26.73 -22.50 1.86
C ALA A 249 27.93 -21.69 2.35
N LYS A 250 28.13 -20.44 1.87
CA LYS A 250 29.21 -19.57 2.37
C LYS A 250 29.04 -19.17 3.85
N ARG A 251 27.79 -19.10 4.33
CA ARG A 251 27.48 -18.78 5.74
C ARG A 251 27.57 -20.02 6.64
N PHE A 252 27.26 -21.19 6.10
CA PHE A 252 27.25 -22.46 6.80
C PHE A 252 28.07 -23.50 6.01
N PRO A 253 29.40 -23.38 5.97
CA PRO A 253 30.27 -24.23 5.13
C PRO A 253 30.18 -25.71 5.51
N ASP A 254 30.11 -26.01 6.80
CA ASP A 254 29.99 -27.37 7.35
C ASP A 254 28.52 -27.81 7.54
N GLY A 255 27.56 -27.02 7.04
CA GLY A 255 26.14 -27.24 7.26
C GLY A 255 25.65 -26.79 8.65
N TYR A 256 24.51 -27.35 9.08
CA TYR A 256 23.92 -27.04 10.38
C TYR A 256 24.50 -27.91 11.50
N ASN A 257 24.68 -27.30 12.66
CA ASN A 257 25.01 -27.90 13.95
C ASN A 257 24.04 -27.39 15.02
N GLU A 258 24.04 -27.96 16.22
CA GLU A 258 23.08 -27.61 17.28
C GLU A 258 23.13 -26.13 17.72
N THR A 259 24.24 -25.44 17.46
CA THR A 259 24.48 -24.06 17.90
C THR A 259 24.25 -22.99 16.82
N ASN A 260 24.35 -23.37 15.54
CA ASN A 260 24.36 -22.43 14.42
C ASN A 260 23.02 -22.38 13.66
N ILE A 261 22.05 -23.24 14.01
CA ILE A 261 20.73 -23.21 13.40
C ILE A 261 20.10 -21.82 13.60
N PRO A 262 19.71 -21.13 12.52
CA PRO A 262 19.21 -19.76 12.63
C PRO A 262 17.84 -19.73 13.29
N ASN A 263 17.69 -18.88 14.31
CA ASN A 263 16.41 -18.64 14.95
C ASN A 263 15.58 -17.62 14.15
N LEU A 264 14.64 -18.11 13.34
CA LEU A 264 13.80 -17.28 12.47
C LEU A 264 12.88 -16.31 13.24
N HIS A 265 12.55 -16.59 14.50
CA HIS A 265 11.69 -15.72 15.30
C HIS A 265 12.39 -14.43 15.74
N THR A 266 13.69 -14.49 16.03
CA THR A 266 14.50 -13.34 16.42
C THR A 266 15.17 -12.65 15.24
N TRP A 267 15.34 -13.37 14.13
CA TRP A 267 16.05 -12.88 12.95
C TRP A 267 15.16 -12.01 12.05
N GLN A 268 15.18 -10.70 12.28
CA GLN A 268 14.23 -9.78 11.66
C GLN A 268 14.53 -9.47 10.20
N GLU A 269 15.80 -9.46 9.80
CA GLU A 269 16.22 -9.27 8.42
C GLU A 269 15.66 -10.38 7.51
N PHE A 270 15.63 -11.61 8.02
CA PHE A 270 14.96 -12.73 7.35
C PHE A 270 13.46 -12.47 7.21
N GLN A 271 12.77 -12.04 8.27
CA GLN A 271 11.33 -11.75 8.23
C GLN A 271 10.99 -10.62 7.23
N VAL A 272 11.80 -9.57 7.20
CA VAL A 272 11.69 -8.46 6.24
C VAL A 272 11.87 -8.98 4.80
N TRP A 273 12.80 -9.89 4.58
CA TRP A 273 13.01 -10.49 3.27
C TRP A 273 11.82 -11.35 2.82
N MET A 274 11.37 -12.27 3.67
CA MET A 274 10.26 -13.19 3.43
C MET A 274 8.94 -12.46 3.15
N ARG A 275 8.78 -11.21 3.59
CA ARG A 275 7.67 -10.37 3.18
C ARG A 275 7.88 -9.82 1.76
N ASN A 276 7.51 -10.61 0.77
CA ASN A 276 7.74 -10.33 -0.65
C ASN A 276 7.26 -8.95 -1.10
N ALA A 277 8.04 -8.31 -1.98
CA ALA A 277 7.70 -7.04 -2.60
C ALA A 277 6.76 -7.23 -3.81
N ALA A 278 5.86 -6.26 -4.03
CA ALA A 278 4.91 -6.28 -5.14
C ALA A 278 5.51 -5.89 -6.51
N LEU A 279 6.64 -5.17 -6.50
CA LEU A 279 7.29 -4.61 -7.69
C LEU A 279 8.75 -5.08 -7.78
N PRO A 280 9.36 -5.10 -8.98
CA PRO A 280 10.75 -5.51 -9.17
C PRO A 280 11.79 -4.52 -8.63
N THR A 281 11.34 -3.30 -8.30
CA THR A 281 12.14 -2.31 -7.59
C THR A 281 11.49 -2.06 -6.24
N PHE A 282 12.23 -2.32 -5.17
CA PHE A 282 11.68 -2.25 -3.82
C PHE A 282 12.74 -1.88 -2.78
N TYR A 283 12.25 -1.46 -1.61
CA TYR A 283 13.06 -1.14 -0.44
C TYR A 283 12.80 -2.17 0.65
N LYS A 284 13.83 -2.51 1.41
CA LYS A 284 13.73 -3.36 2.61
C LYS A 284 14.52 -2.70 3.74
N LYS A 285 13.87 -2.57 4.89
CA LYS A 285 14.44 -1.91 6.07
C LYS A 285 15.48 -2.83 6.70
N ILE A 286 16.65 -2.31 7.04
CA ILE A 286 17.73 -3.08 7.66
C ILE A 286 18.15 -2.51 9.01
N LEU A 287 18.17 -1.18 9.15
CA LEU A 287 18.55 -0.51 10.40
C LEU A 287 17.61 0.66 10.66
N GLN A 288 17.44 1.01 11.93
CA GLN A 288 16.63 2.13 12.35
C GLN A 288 17.10 2.76 13.68
N ASN A 289 16.75 4.02 13.86
CA ASN A 289 16.81 4.72 15.14
C ASN A 289 15.59 5.63 15.27
N GLU A 290 14.73 5.35 16.25
CA GLU A 290 13.51 6.11 16.50
C GLU A 290 13.66 7.16 17.60
N SER A 291 14.73 7.08 18.40
CA SER A 291 14.87 7.84 19.65
C SER A 291 15.60 9.17 19.47
N SER A 292 16.68 9.20 18.68
CA SER A 292 17.56 10.36 18.57
C SER A 292 17.57 10.97 17.16
N PRO A 293 17.56 12.31 17.02
CA PRO A 293 17.79 12.96 15.74
C PRO A 293 19.24 12.73 15.28
N LEU A 294 19.46 12.69 13.96
CA LEU A 294 20.81 12.60 13.38
C LEU A 294 21.36 14.02 13.17
N PRO A 295 22.44 14.42 13.86
CA PRO A 295 23.00 15.76 13.70
C PRO A 295 23.66 15.94 12.33
N ASN A 296 23.83 17.20 11.93
CA ASN A 296 24.59 17.52 10.72
C ASN A 296 26.07 17.14 10.90
N GLY A 297 26.67 16.57 9.87
CA GLY A 297 28.02 16.02 9.99
C GLY A 297 28.40 15.13 8.81
N ASN A 298 29.63 14.67 8.83
CA ASN A 298 30.12 13.71 7.85
C ASN A 298 30.11 12.32 8.48
N TYR A 299 29.52 11.36 7.78
CA TYR A 299 29.36 10.00 8.27
C TYR A 299 29.94 8.98 7.29
N SER A 300 30.40 7.88 7.85
CA SER A 300 30.86 6.70 7.12
C SER A 300 30.01 5.49 7.46
N ILE A 301 29.70 4.67 6.47
CA ILE A 301 29.10 3.35 6.66
C ILE A 301 29.88 2.29 5.89
N ASP A 302 30.13 1.17 6.56
CA ASP A 302 30.77 -0.01 5.98
C ASP A 302 29.70 -1.02 5.54
N ILE A 303 29.77 -1.42 4.27
CA ILE A 303 28.88 -2.41 3.67
C ILE A 303 29.73 -3.59 3.19
N VAL A 304 29.54 -4.77 3.76
CA VAL A 304 30.21 -5.99 3.29
C VAL A 304 29.46 -6.54 2.09
N LEU A 305 30.17 -6.75 0.99
CA LEU A 305 29.61 -7.14 -0.29
C LEU A 305 29.59 -8.67 -0.43
N ASN A 306 28.42 -9.27 -0.29
CA ASN A 306 28.19 -10.71 -0.42
C ASN A 306 27.16 -11.05 -1.52
N TYR A 307 26.33 -10.09 -1.92
CA TYR A 307 25.20 -10.28 -2.82
C TYR A 307 25.54 -9.80 -4.24
N PRO A 308 25.71 -10.72 -5.20
CA PRO A 308 25.98 -10.37 -6.59
C PRO A 308 24.68 -9.94 -7.30
N VAL A 309 24.71 -8.78 -7.95
CA VAL A 309 23.55 -8.25 -8.71
C VAL A 309 23.73 -8.31 -10.23
N HIS A 310 24.95 -8.60 -10.70
CA HIS A 310 25.27 -8.66 -12.13
C HIS A 310 24.58 -9.83 -12.85
N SER A 311 24.29 -10.93 -12.15
CA SER A 311 23.65 -12.12 -12.72
C SER A 311 22.25 -11.87 -13.27
N PHE A 312 21.53 -10.89 -12.71
CA PHE A 312 20.18 -10.51 -13.15
C PHE A 312 20.10 -9.05 -13.63
N ASN A 313 21.25 -8.44 -13.97
CA ASN A 313 21.32 -7.04 -14.44
C ASN A 313 20.57 -6.05 -13.52
N GLY A 314 20.64 -6.27 -12.21
CA GLY A 314 20.03 -5.41 -11.20
C GLY A 314 21.02 -4.45 -10.58
N THR A 315 20.50 -3.57 -9.71
CA THR A 315 21.32 -2.64 -8.92
C THR A 315 21.01 -2.75 -7.45
N LYS A 316 22.01 -2.47 -6.62
CA LYS A 316 21.91 -2.40 -5.16
C LYS A 316 22.30 -1.01 -4.67
N THR A 317 21.47 -0.49 -3.78
CA THR A 317 21.52 0.92 -3.39
C THR A 317 21.31 1.05 -1.89
N PHE A 318 22.13 1.88 -1.24
CA PHE A 318 21.98 2.30 0.14
C PHE A 318 21.05 3.50 0.19
N VAL A 319 20.08 3.48 1.12
CA VAL A 319 19.07 4.53 1.23
C VAL A 319 18.92 4.87 2.71
N LEU A 320 19.21 6.12 3.06
CA LEU A 320 18.92 6.68 4.37
C LEU A 320 17.80 7.71 4.19
N THR A 321 16.72 7.55 4.95
CA THR A 321 15.54 8.42 4.84
C THR A 321 14.93 8.68 6.21
N THR A 322 14.35 9.87 6.37
CA THR A 322 13.34 10.11 7.41
C THR A 322 11.98 9.61 6.93
N ASN A 323 11.02 9.38 7.83
CA ASN A 323 9.63 9.14 7.44
C ASN A 323 8.76 10.35 7.78
N SER A 324 7.75 10.60 6.95
CA SER A 324 6.60 11.41 7.29
C SER A 324 5.45 10.52 7.79
N VAL A 325 4.31 11.14 8.14
CA VAL A 325 3.08 10.44 8.53
C VAL A 325 2.61 9.43 7.46
N ILE A 326 2.94 9.67 6.19
CA ILE A 326 2.51 8.84 5.06
C ILE A 326 3.62 7.81 4.68
N GLY A 327 4.80 7.91 5.29
CA GLY A 327 5.95 7.06 5.04
C GLY A 327 7.08 7.79 4.31
N ALA A 328 7.72 7.10 3.37
CA ALA A 328 8.80 7.66 2.58
C ALA A 328 8.30 8.70 1.56
N LYS A 329 9.23 9.46 0.98
CA LYS A 329 8.95 10.50 -0.02
C LYS A 329 8.13 9.96 -1.20
N ASN A 330 6.88 10.40 -1.30
CA ASN A 330 6.01 10.11 -2.43
C ASN A 330 5.13 11.32 -2.77
N ILE A 331 5.58 12.12 -3.73
CA ILE A 331 4.90 13.35 -4.17
C ILE A 331 3.67 13.03 -5.04
N TRP A 332 3.64 11.86 -5.70
CA TRP A 332 2.60 11.50 -6.66
C TRP A 332 1.21 11.44 -6.05
N LEU A 333 1.09 10.95 -4.81
CA LEU A 333 -0.20 10.88 -4.15
C LEU A 333 -0.82 12.29 -4.01
N GLY A 334 -0.05 13.27 -3.55
CA GLY A 334 -0.49 14.66 -3.46
C GLY A 334 -0.85 15.26 -4.82
N ILE A 335 -0.04 14.99 -5.86
CA ILE A 335 -0.33 15.43 -7.23
C ILE A 335 -1.67 14.86 -7.73
N VAL A 336 -1.96 13.58 -7.50
CA VAL A 336 -3.21 12.95 -7.96
C VAL A 336 -4.43 13.62 -7.31
N TYR A 337 -4.38 13.91 -6.01
CA TYR A 337 -5.47 14.65 -5.34
C TYR A 337 -5.69 16.04 -5.95
N LEU A 338 -4.62 16.77 -6.25
CA LEU A 338 -4.73 18.09 -6.89
C LEU A 338 -5.18 18.00 -8.35
N MET A 339 -4.79 16.96 -9.09
CA MET A 339 -5.25 16.72 -10.45
C MET A 339 -6.76 16.47 -10.48
N VAL A 340 -7.27 15.60 -9.59
CA VAL A 340 -8.70 15.35 -9.47
C VAL A 340 -9.45 16.61 -9.06
N ALA A 341 -8.94 17.36 -8.08
CA ALA A 341 -9.52 18.65 -7.69
C ALA A 341 -9.54 19.66 -8.86
N GLY A 342 -8.46 19.74 -9.65
CA GLY A 342 -8.39 20.59 -10.83
C GLY A 342 -9.41 20.22 -11.91
N ILE A 343 -9.62 18.92 -12.15
CA ILE A 343 -10.66 18.43 -13.04
C ILE A 343 -12.05 18.80 -12.51
N CYS A 344 -12.29 18.67 -11.21
CA CYS A 344 -13.56 19.08 -10.60
C CYS A 344 -13.82 20.59 -10.73
N VAL A 345 -12.79 21.43 -10.54
CA VAL A 345 -12.89 22.88 -10.77
C VAL A 345 -13.25 23.17 -12.23
N LEU A 346 -12.57 22.52 -13.18
CA LEU A 346 -12.84 22.69 -14.61
C LEU A 346 -14.30 22.37 -14.95
N PHE A 347 -14.81 21.21 -14.53
CA PHE A 347 -16.20 20.83 -14.78
C PHE A 347 -17.20 21.71 -14.03
N SER A 348 -16.87 22.15 -12.81
CA SER A 348 -17.69 23.08 -12.05
C SER A 348 -17.85 24.41 -12.81
N LEU A 349 -16.78 24.93 -13.41
CA LEU A 349 -16.83 26.14 -14.22
C LEU A 349 -17.62 25.93 -15.52
N ILE A 350 -17.42 24.81 -16.22
CA ILE A 350 -18.19 24.49 -17.44
C ILE A 350 -19.68 24.39 -17.14
N PHE A 351 -20.06 23.70 -16.05
CA PHE A 351 -21.47 23.62 -15.65
C PHE A 351 -22.02 24.98 -15.26
N LEU A 352 -21.28 25.77 -14.49
CA LEU A 352 -21.70 27.13 -14.12
C LEU A 352 -21.95 28.00 -15.36
N LEU A 353 -21.01 28.00 -16.32
CA LEU A 353 -21.14 28.75 -17.57
C LEU A 353 -22.34 28.25 -18.38
N ASN A 354 -22.52 26.93 -18.52
CA ASN A 354 -23.67 26.37 -19.24
C ASN A 354 -25.01 26.72 -18.57
N ILE A 355 -25.10 26.74 -17.24
CA ILE A 355 -26.31 27.15 -16.52
C ILE A 355 -26.61 28.64 -16.76
N ILE A 356 -25.57 29.48 -16.78
CA ILE A 356 -25.71 30.93 -17.02
C ILE A 356 -26.13 31.20 -18.48
N PHE A 357 -25.53 30.53 -19.45
CA PHE A 357 -25.79 30.77 -20.88
C PHE A 357 -26.99 30.00 -21.45
N GLN A 358 -27.32 28.83 -20.90
CA GLN A 358 -28.44 27.99 -21.35
C GLN A 358 -29.43 27.76 -20.20
N THR A 359 -30.38 28.68 -20.04
CA THR A 359 -31.48 28.56 -19.08
C THR A 359 -32.58 27.62 -19.61
N LYS A 360 -32.27 26.33 -19.73
CA LYS A 360 -33.30 25.32 -20.02
C LYS A 360 -34.14 25.07 -18.77
N LYS A 361 -35.46 25.19 -18.87
CA LYS A 361 -36.37 24.79 -17.79
C LYS A 361 -36.33 23.26 -17.65
N LEU A 362 -36.17 22.77 -16.42
CA LEU A 362 -35.99 21.33 -16.14
C LEU A 362 -37.23 20.47 -16.51
N GLU A 363 -38.39 21.10 -16.65
CA GLU A 363 -39.70 20.47 -16.93
C GLU A 363 -40.24 20.84 -18.32
N ASP A 364 -39.36 21.16 -19.27
CA ASP A 364 -39.81 21.53 -20.61
C ASP A 364 -40.23 20.30 -21.43
N HIS A 365 -41.53 20.18 -21.68
CA HIS A 365 -42.11 19.08 -22.44
C HIS A 365 -41.76 19.13 -23.94
N GLN A 366 -41.17 20.23 -24.44
CA GLN A 366 -40.75 20.37 -25.83
C GLN A 366 -39.66 19.37 -26.28
N TYR A 367 -38.94 18.76 -25.34
CA TYR A 367 -37.90 17.76 -25.61
C TYR A 367 -38.39 16.32 -25.48
N LEU A 368 -39.67 16.12 -25.17
CA LEU A 368 -40.30 14.80 -25.23
C LEU A 368 -40.53 14.48 -26.71
N SER A 369 -39.98 13.36 -27.17
CA SER A 369 -39.96 12.95 -28.59
C SER A 369 -41.33 12.87 -29.28
N ASN A 370 -42.41 13.01 -28.52
CA ASN A 370 -43.79 12.82 -28.96
C ASN A 370 -44.68 14.08 -28.80
N VAL A 371 -44.10 15.25 -28.49
CA VAL A 371 -44.85 16.51 -28.43
C VAL A 371 -44.64 17.26 -29.76
N PRO A 372 -45.67 17.46 -30.60
CA PRO A 372 -45.53 18.28 -31.80
C PRO A 372 -45.21 19.72 -31.39
N ALA A 373 -44.16 20.29 -31.99
CA ALA A 373 -43.81 21.70 -31.79
C ALA A 373 -44.96 22.57 -32.34
N GLU A 374 -45.70 23.22 -31.44
CA GLU A 374 -46.81 24.09 -31.83
C GLU A 374 -46.26 25.42 -32.37
N PRO A 375 -46.68 25.90 -33.56
CA PRO A 375 -46.18 27.15 -34.12
C PRO A 375 -46.77 28.35 -33.40
N LEU A 376 -45.95 29.38 -33.15
CA LEU A 376 -46.42 30.70 -32.72
C LEU A 376 -47.39 31.29 -33.76
N MET A 377 -48.67 31.36 -33.44
CA MET A 377 -49.63 32.24 -34.12
C MET A 377 -50.75 32.65 -33.15
N GLY A 378 -50.99 33.96 -33.07
CA GLY A 378 -51.78 34.58 -32.01
C GLY A 378 -53.28 34.78 -32.28
N LEU A 379 -53.85 35.52 -31.34
CA LEU A 379 -55.11 36.28 -31.32
C LEU A 379 -56.39 35.62 -30.75
N SER A 380 -56.97 36.40 -29.82
CA SER A 380 -58.38 36.57 -29.38
C SER A 380 -59.09 35.53 -28.49
N GLU A 381 -59.23 35.94 -27.21
CA GLU A 381 -60.41 35.94 -26.28
C GLU A 381 -61.84 35.69 -26.86
N PRO A 382 -62.93 35.58 -26.03
CA PRO A 382 -63.11 34.99 -24.69
C PRO A 382 -64.52 34.33 -24.44
N GLU A 383 -64.71 33.83 -23.21
CA GLU A 383 -65.93 33.83 -22.35
C GLU A 383 -67.24 33.05 -22.65
N ILE A 384 -68.00 32.88 -21.53
CA ILE A 384 -69.40 32.41 -21.32
C ILE A 384 -69.49 30.90 -21.03
N SER A 385 -69.97 30.32 -19.90
CA SER A 385 -70.57 30.65 -18.59
C SER A 385 -71.84 29.80 -18.37
N ARG A 386 -72.03 29.36 -17.11
CA ARG A 386 -73.25 28.80 -16.46
C ARG A 386 -73.58 27.31 -16.64
N GLU A 387 -74.19 26.59 -15.68
CA GLU A 387 -74.46 26.70 -14.24
C GLU A 387 -75.31 25.46 -13.82
N SER A 388 -75.23 25.02 -12.56
CA SER A 388 -76.17 24.12 -11.82
C SER A 388 -76.17 22.62 -12.20
N THR A 389 -76.26 21.62 -11.29
CA THR A 389 -76.96 21.54 -10.00
C THR A 389 -76.42 20.33 -9.19
N THR A 390 -76.19 20.51 -7.88
CA THR A 390 -76.04 19.48 -6.82
C THR A 390 -77.42 18.86 -6.44
N PRO A 391 -77.61 17.84 -5.54
CA PRO A 391 -76.78 17.48 -4.37
C PRO A 391 -76.78 16.01 -3.82
N SER A 392 -75.97 15.85 -2.75
CA SER A 392 -76.11 14.98 -1.53
C SER A 392 -75.90 13.45 -1.69
N VAL A 393 -75.31 12.67 -0.76
CA VAL A 393 -75.23 12.67 0.72
C VAL A 393 -73.97 11.90 1.17
N GLY A 394 -73.39 12.25 2.34
CA GLY A 394 -72.68 11.27 3.19
C GLY A 394 -71.35 11.73 3.81
N ARG A 395 -71.42 12.51 4.89
CA ARG A 395 -70.29 13.00 5.71
C ARG A 395 -70.00 12.02 6.86
N ILE A 396 -68.73 11.66 7.10
CA ILE A 396 -68.19 11.41 8.45
C ILE A 396 -66.83 12.12 8.52
N ASN A 397 -66.74 13.08 9.45
CA ASN A 397 -65.51 13.78 9.81
C ASN A 397 -64.68 12.91 10.75
N ASP A 398 -63.37 13.05 10.71
CA ASP A 398 -62.67 13.38 11.95
C ASP A 398 -61.41 14.22 11.71
N THR A 399 -61.19 15.06 12.71
CA THR A 399 -60.37 16.26 12.77
C THR A 399 -58.87 16.06 12.99
N GLN A 400 -58.13 17.07 12.51
CA GLN A 400 -57.06 17.81 13.19
C GLN A 400 -55.57 17.46 12.97
N LYS A 401 -54.89 18.55 12.55
CA LYS A 401 -53.63 19.14 13.05
C LYS A 401 -52.32 18.80 12.34
N ASN A 402 -51.96 19.77 11.50
CA ASN A 402 -50.61 20.32 11.30
C ASN A 402 -49.71 20.27 12.55
N THR A 403 -48.47 19.81 12.35
CA THR A 403 -47.28 20.41 12.98
C THR A 403 -46.01 20.05 12.19
N ARG A 404 -45.34 21.09 11.66
CA ARG A 404 -43.89 21.10 11.37
C ARG A 404 -43.15 20.89 12.69
N PHE A 405 -42.04 20.12 12.71
CA PHE A 405 -40.87 20.48 13.51
C PHE A 405 -39.58 19.81 12.99
N THR A 406 -38.53 20.60 13.15
CA THR A 406 -37.10 20.46 12.85
C THR A 406 -36.44 19.21 13.43
N VAL A 407 -35.49 18.63 12.69
CA VAL A 407 -34.55 17.61 13.19
C VAL A 407 -33.23 18.31 13.54
N ARG A 408 -33.00 18.45 14.85
CA ARG A 408 -31.68 18.61 15.47
C ARG A 408 -31.25 17.20 15.93
N GLU A 409 -29.98 16.89 15.66
CA GLU A 409 -28.99 16.04 16.35
C GLU A 409 -29.40 14.94 17.35
N ILE A 410 -28.42 14.06 17.62
CA ILE A 410 -28.32 12.92 18.57
C ILE A 410 -28.36 11.60 17.77
N LEU A 411 -27.34 10.73 17.74
CA LEU A 411 -26.18 10.47 18.60
C LEU A 411 -25.06 9.83 17.76
#